data_AF-A0A958HVZ6-F1
#
_entry.id   AF-A0A958HVZ6-F1
#
_cell.length_a   1.000
_cell.length_b   1.000
_cell.length_c   1.000
_cell.angle_alpha   90.00
_cell.angle_beta   90.00
_cell.angle_gamma   90.00
#
_symmetry.space_group_name_H-M   'P 1'
#
loop_
_entity.id
_entity.type
_entity.pdbx_description
1 polymer ?
#
loop_
_entity_poly.entity_id
_entity_poly.type
_entity_poly.pdbx_seq_one_letter_code
_entity_poly.pdbx_strand_id
1 'polypeptide(L)'
;MCIRIVLHFLTLFLIFSCSKPAVQTIVDSRRVYFPYHYTVDLSQRSDDLFRVTLETERLSPANNIFNFAAVGTFARMDFGRYVRSFRAFDAAGGEVPTRQIATNQWLLEAPERIARIEYQIAETWDSPPGGQPIMEMLGTTIEEDFAFISGQGVFGFIKGLENVPIKVHLDYPPEWRVGTALLRDQNGDIVAQNFGALASAPILAGFLTYSQERIVGSEVSVYCYSKTDRVVTASLMP
;
A
#
# COMPACT_ATOMS: atom_id res chain seq x y z
N MET A 1 1.67 -69.03 31.97
CA MET A 1 1.91 -67.68 32.53
C MET A 1 2.04 -66.73 31.34
N CYS A 2 1.04 -65.89 31.12
CA CYS A 2 0.76 -65.19 29.86
C CYS A 2 1.18 -63.73 29.98
N ILE A 3 2.18 -63.28 29.21
CA ILE A 3 2.62 -61.87 29.20
C ILE A 3 2.00 -61.20 27.97
N ARG A 4 1.00 -60.35 28.21
CA ARG A 4 0.41 -59.44 27.22
C ARG A 4 1.29 -58.20 27.12
N ILE A 5 1.95 -58.00 25.98
CA ILE A 5 2.63 -56.75 25.63
C ILE A 5 1.56 -55.81 25.04
N VAL A 6 1.24 -54.74 25.76
CA VAL A 6 0.31 -53.70 25.33
C VAL A 6 1.09 -52.66 24.53
N LEU A 7 0.93 -52.66 23.21
CA LEU A 7 1.52 -51.71 22.29
C LEU A 7 0.73 -50.39 22.35
N HIS A 8 1.29 -49.34 22.96
CA HIS A 8 0.69 -48.00 22.95
C HIS A 8 0.94 -47.33 21.59
N PHE A 9 -0.10 -47.23 20.76
CA PHE A 9 -0.11 -46.41 19.55
C PHE A 9 -0.27 -44.94 19.98
N LEU A 10 0.82 -44.16 19.92
CA LEU A 10 0.80 -42.72 20.11
C LEU A 10 0.30 -42.08 18.80
N THR A 11 -1.01 -41.87 18.67
CA THR A 11 -1.61 -41.11 17.56
C THR A 11 -1.23 -39.64 17.66
N LEU A 12 -0.27 -39.22 16.82
CA LEU A 12 0.08 -37.82 16.59
C LEU A 12 -1.10 -37.12 15.90
N PHE A 13 -1.92 -36.41 16.68
CA PHE A 13 -2.98 -35.54 16.16
C PHE A 13 -2.33 -34.29 15.54
N LEU A 14 -2.09 -34.30 14.24
CA LEU A 14 -1.82 -33.09 13.47
C LEU A 14 -3.09 -32.25 13.46
N ILE A 15 -3.19 -31.32 14.42
CA ILE A 15 -4.25 -30.32 14.44
C ILE A 15 -3.91 -29.33 13.32
N PHE A 16 -4.37 -29.62 12.10
CA PHE A 16 -4.47 -28.61 11.05
C PHE A 16 -5.53 -27.59 11.51
N SER A 17 -5.07 -26.57 12.22
CA SER A 17 -5.87 -25.37 12.50
C SER A 17 -6.12 -24.69 11.16
N CYS A 18 -7.25 -25.02 10.55
CA CYS A 18 -7.75 -24.32 9.38
C CYS A 18 -8.14 -22.91 9.83
N SER A 19 -7.21 -21.96 9.75
CA SER A 19 -7.49 -20.54 9.97
C SER A 19 -8.59 -20.14 9.01
N LYS A 20 -9.79 -19.83 9.53
CA LYS A 20 -10.86 -19.28 8.69
C LYS A 20 -10.34 -17.98 8.08
N PRO A 21 -10.50 -17.75 6.76
CA PRO A 21 -10.14 -16.47 6.17
C PRO A 21 -10.98 -15.36 6.82
N ALA A 22 -10.32 -14.23 7.08
CA ALA A 22 -10.93 -13.01 7.59
C ALA A 22 -12.16 -12.64 6.74
N VAL A 23 -13.31 -12.38 7.36
CA VAL A 23 -14.47 -11.83 6.64
C VAL A 23 -14.29 -10.33 6.52
N GLN A 24 -13.57 -9.88 5.50
CA GLN A 24 -13.51 -8.44 5.19
C GLN A 24 -14.77 -8.00 4.46
N THR A 25 -15.31 -6.83 4.82
CA THR A 25 -16.37 -6.18 4.05
C THR A 25 -15.85 -5.86 2.66
N ILE A 26 -16.41 -6.55 1.66
CA ILE A 26 -16.07 -6.33 0.25
C ILE A 26 -16.96 -5.22 -0.32
N VAL A 27 -16.33 -4.21 -0.91
CA VAL A 27 -17.02 -3.18 -1.69
C VAL A 27 -17.29 -3.72 -3.09
N ASP A 28 -18.55 -3.72 -3.52
CA ASP A 28 -18.91 -4.07 -4.90
C ASP A 28 -18.47 -2.95 -5.85
N SER A 29 -17.30 -3.11 -6.47
CA SER A 29 -16.74 -2.09 -7.37
C SER A 29 -17.50 -1.95 -8.69
N ARG A 30 -18.55 -2.75 -8.93
CA ARG A 30 -19.49 -2.56 -10.04
C ARG A 30 -20.49 -1.42 -9.78
N ARG A 31 -20.63 -1.01 -8.52
CA ARG A 31 -21.58 0.04 -8.09
C ARG A 31 -20.92 1.39 -7.83
N VAL A 32 -19.59 1.42 -7.77
CA VAL A 32 -18.80 2.62 -7.51
C VAL A 32 -17.85 2.82 -8.67
N TYR A 33 -17.90 4.00 -9.27
CA TYR A 33 -16.94 4.36 -10.31
C TYR A 33 -15.66 4.91 -9.67
N PHE A 34 -14.53 4.28 -9.99
CA PHE A 34 -13.21 4.71 -9.56
C PHE A 34 -12.53 5.36 -10.77
N PRO A 35 -12.42 6.69 -10.84
CA PRO A 35 -11.70 7.30 -11.95
C PRO A 35 -10.19 7.04 -11.89
N TYR A 36 -9.67 6.78 -10.68
CA TYR A 36 -8.24 6.74 -10.39
C TYR A 36 -7.84 5.36 -9.90
N HIS A 37 -6.89 4.76 -10.61
CA HIS A 37 -6.38 3.43 -10.34
C HIS A 37 -4.87 3.51 -10.16
N TYR A 38 -4.40 3.31 -8.93
CA TYR A 38 -2.99 3.13 -8.65
C TYR A 38 -2.62 1.66 -8.77
N THR A 39 -1.44 1.40 -9.31
CA THR A 39 -0.75 0.12 -9.24
C THR A 39 0.61 0.35 -8.62
N VAL A 40 0.97 -0.43 -7.61
CA VAL A 40 2.30 -0.41 -6.99
C VAL A 40 2.98 -1.75 -7.21
N ASP A 41 4.11 -1.74 -7.89
CA ASP A 41 4.94 -2.93 -8.10
C ASP A 41 5.83 -3.17 -6.88
N LEU A 42 5.54 -4.25 -6.16
CA LEU A 42 6.31 -4.75 -5.02
C LEU A 42 7.09 -6.02 -5.39
N SER A 43 7.15 -6.41 -6.68
CA SER A 43 7.94 -7.54 -7.15
C SER A 43 9.41 -7.18 -7.36
N GLN A 44 9.70 -5.93 -7.75
CA GLN A 44 11.05 -5.38 -7.95
C GLN A 44 11.47 -4.54 -6.74
N ARG A 45 12.35 -5.09 -5.88
CA ARG A 45 12.67 -4.50 -4.56
C ARG A 45 14.15 -4.17 -4.34
N SER A 46 15.03 -4.57 -5.26
CA SER A 46 16.49 -4.51 -5.05
C SER A 46 17.11 -3.11 -5.11
N ASP A 47 16.33 -2.08 -5.43
CA ASP A 47 16.79 -0.70 -5.59
C ASP A 47 16.05 0.29 -4.69
N ASP A 48 15.27 -0.21 -3.73
CA ASP A 48 14.57 0.61 -2.72
C ASP A 48 13.57 1.61 -3.32
N LEU A 49 13.08 1.35 -4.54
CA LEU A 49 12.12 2.20 -5.25
C LEU A 49 10.74 1.57 -5.34
N PHE A 50 9.74 2.29 -4.84
CA PHE A 50 8.36 2.03 -5.23
C PHE A 50 8.13 2.52 -6.66
N ARG A 51 7.67 1.62 -7.52
CA ARG A 51 7.22 1.93 -8.89
C ARG A 51 5.72 2.03 -8.89
N VAL A 52 5.22 3.23 -9.17
CA VAL A 52 3.80 3.53 -9.10
C VAL A 52 3.28 3.97 -10.46
N THR A 53 2.19 3.35 -10.87
CA THR A 53 1.41 3.76 -12.04
C THR A 53 0.06 4.27 -11.57
N LEU A 54 -0.35 5.44 -12.04
CA LEU A 54 -1.70 5.97 -11.89
C LEU A 54 -2.36 6.01 -13.26
N GLU A 55 -3.40 5.21 -13.45
CA GLU A 55 -4.35 5.39 -14.55
C GLU A 55 -5.41 6.40 -14.10
N THR A 56 -5.65 7.40 -14.94
CA THR A 56 -6.51 8.55 -14.62
C THR A 56 -7.24 9.03 -15.87
N GLU A 57 -8.27 9.82 -15.66
CA GLU A 57 -9.13 10.33 -16.70
C GLU A 57 -9.71 11.69 -16.31
N ARG A 58 -10.27 12.39 -17.29
CA ARG A 58 -11.02 13.64 -17.10
C ARG A 58 -10.19 14.76 -16.44
N LEU A 59 -8.89 14.81 -16.75
CA LEU A 59 -8.05 15.93 -16.38
C LEU A 59 -8.35 17.14 -17.28
N SER A 60 -8.01 18.33 -16.78
CA SER A 60 -8.27 19.61 -17.43
C SER A 60 -7.22 20.64 -17.02
N PRO A 61 -7.13 21.79 -17.71
CA PRO A 61 -6.23 22.87 -17.29
C PRO A 61 -6.45 23.36 -15.84
N ALA A 62 -7.64 23.15 -15.26
CA ALA A 62 -7.95 23.54 -13.88
C ALA A 62 -7.30 22.63 -12.81
N ASN A 63 -6.86 21.42 -13.18
CA ASN A 63 -6.26 20.43 -12.29
C ASN A 63 -4.89 19.95 -12.80
N ASN A 64 -4.15 20.84 -13.45
CA ASN A 64 -2.88 20.54 -14.12
C ASN A 64 -1.66 20.37 -13.19
N ILE A 65 -1.86 20.24 -11.88
CA ILE A 65 -0.78 20.04 -10.91
C ILE A 65 -0.93 18.68 -10.24
N PHE A 66 0.11 17.86 -10.32
CA PHE A 66 0.28 16.67 -9.51
C PHE A 66 1.11 17.01 -8.26
N ASN A 67 0.66 16.57 -7.09
CA ASN A 67 1.28 16.86 -5.80
C ASN A 67 1.74 15.57 -5.11
N PHE A 68 2.86 15.67 -4.40
CA PHE A 68 3.21 14.78 -3.30
C PHE A 68 2.97 15.48 -1.96
N ALA A 69 2.83 14.73 -0.87
CA ALA A 69 2.58 15.32 0.43
C ALA A 69 3.78 16.17 0.90
N ALA A 70 3.51 17.42 1.26
CA ALA A 70 4.52 18.34 1.79
C ALA A 70 4.60 18.31 3.33
N VAL A 71 3.49 18.00 3.99
CA VAL A 71 3.30 18.15 5.44
C VAL A 71 2.92 16.80 6.04
N GLY A 72 3.61 16.42 7.11
CA GLY A 72 3.18 15.34 8.02
C GLY A 72 2.42 15.92 9.22
N THR A 73 2.20 15.12 10.26
CA THR A 73 1.35 15.52 11.40
C THR A 73 1.85 16.77 12.15
N PHE A 74 3.18 16.95 12.25
CA PHE A 74 3.79 18.05 13.03
C PHE A 74 4.94 18.78 12.34
N ALA A 75 5.34 18.32 11.16
CA ALA A 75 6.50 18.87 10.47
C ALA A 75 6.39 18.74 8.97
N ARG A 76 7.14 19.58 8.27
CA ARG A 76 7.29 19.53 6.81
C ARG A 76 8.15 18.32 6.45
N MET A 77 7.60 17.44 5.62
CA MET A 77 8.22 16.17 5.21
C MET A 77 8.82 16.25 3.81
N ASP A 78 8.14 16.95 2.89
CA ASP A 78 8.53 17.09 1.48
C ASP A 78 8.86 15.75 0.80
N PHE A 79 7.86 14.85 0.68
CA PHE A 79 8.03 13.54 0.06
C PHE A 79 8.47 13.60 -1.41
N GLY A 80 8.22 14.71 -2.10
CA GLY A 80 8.69 14.93 -3.46
C GLY A 80 10.23 14.88 -3.61
N ARG A 81 11.00 15.01 -2.52
CA ARG A 81 12.47 14.81 -2.53
C ARG A 81 12.88 13.36 -2.81
N TYR A 82 11.98 12.39 -2.62
CA TYR A 82 12.23 10.97 -2.84
C TYR A 82 11.90 10.52 -4.26
N VAL A 83 11.20 11.35 -5.04
CA VAL A 83 10.85 11.04 -6.43
C VAL A 83 12.13 11.01 -7.27
N ARG A 84 12.35 9.89 -7.97
CA ARG A 84 13.51 9.66 -8.86
C ARG A 84 13.17 9.84 -10.33
N SER A 85 11.94 9.51 -10.71
CA SER A 85 11.43 9.73 -12.06
C SER A 85 9.94 10.02 -12.01
N PHE A 86 9.45 10.81 -12.97
CA PHE A 86 8.05 11.16 -13.13
C PHE A 86 7.75 11.39 -14.60
N ARG A 87 6.80 10.64 -15.16
CA ARG A 87 6.42 10.68 -16.58
C ARG A 87 4.90 10.60 -16.71
N ALA A 88 4.36 11.19 -17.76
CA ALA A 88 2.95 11.09 -18.10
C ALA A 88 2.79 10.65 -19.54
N PHE A 89 1.70 9.94 -19.81
CA PHE A 89 1.43 9.33 -21.10
C PHE A 89 -0.03 9.52 -21.50
N ASP A 90 -0.25 9.66 -22.80
CA ASP A 90 -1.57 9.58 -23.40
C ASP A 90 -2.03 8.13 -23.56
N ALA A 91 -3.29 7.94 -23.99
CA ALA A 91 -3.90 6.63 -24.13
C ALA A 91 -3.21 5.74 -25.19
N ALA A 92 -2.45 6.32 -26.11
CA ALA A 92 -1.67 5.58 -27.11
C ALA A 92 -0.26 5.22 -26.60
N GLY A 93 0.10 5.60 -25.38
CA GLY A 93 1.43 5.43 -24.80
C GLY A 93 2.44 6.51 -25.22
N GLY A 94 1.99 7.57 -25.91
CA GLY A 94 2.82 8.72 -26.23
C GLY A 94 3.09 9.57 -25.00
N GLU A 95 4.34 9.99 -24.81
CA GLU A 95 4.71 10.82 -23.65
C GLU A 95 4.10 12.22 -23.75
N VAL A 96 3.51 12.68 -22.64
CA VAL A 96 2.98 14.03 -22.47
C VAL A 96 3.95 14.81 -21.58
N PRO A 97 4.40 16.01 -21.99
CA PRO A 97 5.37 16.78 -21.21
C PRO A 97 4.89 17.09 -19.80
N THR A 98 5.83 16.96 -18.85
CA THR A 98 5.64 17.34 -17.45
C THR A 98 6.87 18.10 -16.96
N ARG A 99 6.69 18.93 -15.93
CA ARG A 99 7.80 19.71 -15.35
C ARG A 99 7.65 19.80 -13.84
N GLN A 100 8.71 19.46 -13.10
CA GLN A 100 8.75 19.74 -11.66
C GLN A 100 8.84 21.26 -11.45
N ILE A 101 7.85 21.84 -10.77
CA ILE A 101 7.74 23.29 -10.52
C ILE A 101 8.03 23.68 -9.07
N ALA A 102 7.96 22.71 -8.16
CA ALA A 102 8.39 22.83 -6.77
C ALA A 102 8.75 21.43 -6.25
N THR A 103 9.36 21.33 -5.07
CA THR A 103 9.80 20.06 -4.46
C THR A 103 8.75 18.97 -4.54
N ASN A 104 7.49 19.29 -4.22
CA ASN A 104 6.38 18.33 -4.20
C ASN A 104 5.40 18.50 -5.35
N GLN A 105 5.72 19.27 -6.40
CA GLN A 105 4.73 19.65 -7.42
C GLN A 105 5.25 19.49 -8.85
N TRP A 106 4.46 18.79 -9.65
CA TRP A 106 4.68 18.59 -11.09
C TRP A 106 3.55 19.25 -11.87
N LEU A 107 3.92 20.11 -12.81
CA LEU A 107 3.03 20.65 -13.83
C LEU A 107 2.83 19.60 -14.93
N LEU A 108 1.57 19.34 -15.25
CA LEU A 108 1.12 18.55 -16.39
C LEU A 108 0.83 19.52 -17.54
N GLU A 109 1.61 19.50 -18.63
CA GLU A 109 1.51 20.57 -19.64
C GLU A 109 0.25 20.49 -20.51
N ALA A 110 -0.22 19.28 -20.81
CA ALA A 110 -1.46 19.03 -21.56
C ALA A 110 -2.31 17.99 -20.82
N PRO A 111 -2.89 18.35 -19.65
CA PRO A 111 -3.54 17.41 -18.74
C PRO A 111 -4.65 16.61 -19.42
N GLU A 112 -5.45 17.23 -20.29
CA GLU A 112 -6.54 16.58 -21.03
C GLU A 112 -6.10 15.42 -21.93
N ARG A 113 -4.81 15.32 -22.28
CA ARG A 113 -4.26 14.20 -23.05
C ARG A 113 -3.80 13.04 -22.18
N ILE A 114 -3.60 13.26 -20.89
CA ILE A 114 -2.99 12.27 -19.99
C ILE A 114 -4.02 11.21 -19.63
N ALA A 115 -3.65 9.95 -19.85
CA ALA A 115 -4.38 8.77 -19.40
C ALA A 115 -3.63 8.01 -18.30
N ARG A 116 -2.30 8.19 -18.22
CA ARG A 116 -1.44 7.46 -17.27
C ARG A 116 -0.30 8.34 -16.78
N ILE A 117 0.02 8.24 -15.50
CA ILE A 117 1.19 8.84 -14.87
C ILE A 117 2.01 7.71 -14.25
N GLU A 118 3.32 7.72 -14.46
CA GLU A 118 4.26 6.78 -13.84
C GLU A 118 5.32 7.54 -13.07
N TYR A 119 5.67 7.04 -11.88
CA TYR A 119 6.77 7.59 -11.12
C TYR A 119 7.47 6.52 -10.29
N GLN A 120 8.74 6.78 -10.00
CA GLN A 120 9.52 6.02 -9.05
C GLN A 120 9.81 6.90 -7.84
N ILE A 121 9.53 6.39 -6.65
CA ILE A 121 9.78 7.07 -5.39
C ILE A 121 10.59 6.17 -4.47
N ALA A 122 11.73 6.66 -4.01
CA ALA A 122 12.58 5.93 -3.09
C ALA A 122 11.90 5.79 -1.72
N GLU A 123 12.17 4.69 -1.04
CA GLU A 123 11.79 4.53 0.35
C GLU A 123 12.56 5.49 1.26
N THR A 124 12.10 5.63 2.51
CA THR A 124 12.55 6.73 3.38
C THR A 124 13.60 6.36 4.41
N TRP A 125 13.85 5.06 4.61
CA TRP A 125 14.65 4.58 5.73
C TRP A 125 16.14 4.56 5.39
N ASP A 126 16.48 3.92 4.28
CA ASP A 126 17.85 3.71 3.79
C ASP A 126 18.22 4.67 2.66
N SER A 127 17.26 5.45 2.17
CA SER A 127 17.42 6.39 1.05
C SER A 127 17.21 7.88 1.40
N PRO A 128 17.83 8.44 2.46
CA PRO A 128 17.55 9.81 2.89
C PRO A 128 18.07 10.87 1.87
N PRO A 129 17.20 11.59 1.15
CA PRO A 129 17.59 12.80 0.45
C PRO A 129 17.95 13.85 1.50
N GLY A 130 18.96 14.67 1.22
CA GLY A 130 19.34 15.76 2.12
C GLY A 130 18.13 16.62 2.55
N GLY A 131 18.16 17.13 3.78
CA GLY A 131 17.07 17.90 4.40
C GLY A 131 16.57 17.26 5.70
N GLN A 132 15.37 17.62 6.14
CA GLN A 132 14.77 17.06 7.36
C GLN A 132 14.42 15.58 7.14
N PRO A 133 14.73 14.68 8.09
CA PRO A 133 14.32 13.29 7.99
C PRO A 133 12.79 13.17 8.01
N ILE A 134 12.27 12.14 7.35
CA ILE A 134 10.86 11.80 7.45
C ILE A 134 10.61 11.29 8.87
N MET A 135 9.51 11.71 9.49
CA MET A 135 9.10 11.14 10.78
C MET A 135 8.93 9.63 10.62
N GLU A 136 9.55 8.84 11.49
CA GLU A 136 9.62 7.37 11.36
C GLU A 136 8.23 6.73 11.18
N MET A 137 7.21 7.24 11.89
CA MET A 137 5.83 6.76 11.78
C MET A 137 5.15 7.02 10.42
N LEU A 138 5.70 7.93 9.62
CA LEU A 138 5.26 8.28 8.27
C LEU A 138 6.22 7.76 7.19
N GLY A 139 7.25 7.03 7.60
CA GLY A 139 8.22 6.45 6.70
C GLY A 139 7.61 5.40 5.79
N THR A 140 8.35 5.05 4.75
CA THR A 140 8.08 3.96 3.82
C THR A 140 9.31 3.06 3.77
N THR A 141 9.10 1.77 3.51
CA THR A 141 10.17 0.80 3.25
C THR A 141 9.75 -0.29 2.29
N ILE A 142 10.67 -0.76 1.46
CA ILE A 142 10.47 -1.85 0.49
C ILE A 142 11.66 -2.80 0.54
N GLU A 143 11.48 -3.92 1.22
CA GLU A 143 12.52 -4.88 1.54
C GLU A 143 12.26 -6.24 0.86
N GLU A 144 13.25 -7.13 0.87
CA GLU A 144 13.10 -8.46 0.26
C GLU A 144 11.90 -9.25 0.80
N ASP A 145 11.57 -9.09 2.08
CA ASP A 145 10.59 -9.88 2.84
C ASP A 145 9.35 -9.11 3.32
N PHE A 146 9.33 -7.77 3.21
CA PHE A 146 8.16 -6.96 3.50
C PHE A 146 8.22 -5.58 2.83
N ALA A 147 7.09 -4.88 2.82
CA ALA A 147 7.00 -3.47 2.46
C ALA A 147 6.03 -2.76 3.42
N PHE A 148 6.42 -1.57 3.87
CA PHE A 148 5.54 -0.64 4.60
C PHE A 148 5.30 0.59 3.74
N ILE A 149 4.03 0.83 3.41
CA ILE A 149 3.58 1.95 2.60
C ILE A 149 2.79 2.89 3.50
N SER A 150 3.40 4.02 3.86
CA SER A 150 2.64 5.19 4.30
C SER A 150 1.97 5.80 3.07
N GLY A 151 0.64 5.92 3.08
CA GLY A 151 -0.12 6.33 1.89
C GLY A 151 0.32 7.69 1.35
N GLN A 152 0.55 8.67 2.23
CA GLN A 152 1.06 9.99 1.85
C GLN A 152 2.52 10.00 1.37
N GLY A 153 3.28 8.95 1.70
CA GLY A 153 4.70 8.83 1.34
C GLY A 153 4.92 8.19 -0.03
N VAL A 154 4.00 7.36 -0.50
CA VAL A 154 4.10 6.67 -1.80
C VAL A 154 3.11 7.23 -2.83
N PHE A 155 1.90 7.61 -2.42
CA PHE A 155 0.88 8.10 -3.35
C PHE A 155 0.92 9.63 -3.46
N GLY A 156 0.97 10.12 -4.71
CA GLY A 156 0.65 11.52 -5.00
C GLY A 156 -0.83 11.73 -5.30
N PHE A 157 -1.21 12.95 -5.68
CA PHE A 157 -2.58 13.30 -6.02
C PHE A 157 -2.67 14.48 -6.98
N ILE A 158 -3.77 14.54 -7.72
CA ILE A 158 -4.04 15.63 -8.67
C ILE A 158 -4.80 16.74 -7.95
N LYS A 159 -4.29 17.97 -8.04
CA LYS A 159 -4.84 19.15 -7.37
C LYS A 159 -6.31 19.36 -7.74
N GLY A 160 -7.17 19.52 -6.75
CA GLY A 160 -8.60 19.74 -6.94
C GLY A 160 -9.41 18.46 -7.21
N LEU A 161 -8.75 17.30 -7.24
CA LEU A 161 -9.37 15.98 -7.40
C LEU A 161 -9.05 15.05 -6.22
N GLU A 162 -8.78 15.61 -5.04
CA GLU A 162 -8.47 14.87 -3.82
C GLU A 162 -9.65 14.03 -3.32
N ASN A 163 -10.88 14.45 -3.62
CA ASN A 163 -12.12 13.85 -3.13
C ASN A 163 -12.69 12.74 -4.04
N VAL A 164 -11.95 12.31 -5.07
CA VAL A 164 -12.42 11.23 -5.96
C VAL A 164 -12.14 9.85 -5.35
N PRO A 165 -13.00 8.85 -5.55
CA PRO A 165 -12.73 7.48 -5.15
C PRO A 165 -11.48 6.92 -5.83
N ILE A 166 -10.69 6.16 -5.09
CA ILE A 166 -9.42 5.60 -5.55
C ILE A 166 -9.43 4.09 -5.38
N LYS A 167 -8.91 3.39 -6.39
CA LYS A 167 -8.57 1.98 -6.31
C LYS A 167 -7.04 1.82 -6.32
N VAL A 168 -6.52 0.88 -5.54
CA VAL A 168 -5.10 0.55 -5.47
C VAL A 168 -4.92 -0.95 -5.66
N HIS A 169 -4.25 -1.31 -6.75
CA HIS A 169 -3.69 -2.63 -6.99
C HIS A 169 -2.26 -2.70 -6.43
N LEU A 170 -1.90 -3.83 -5.84
CA LEU A 170 -0.53 -4.10 -5.40
C LEU A 170 -0.07 -5.37 -6.09
N ASP A 171 1.02 -5.29 -6.84
CA ASP A 171 1.67 -6.45 -7.44
C ASP A 171 2.72 -6.99 -6.46
N TYR A 172 2.39 -8.05 -5.72
CA TYR A 172 3.26 -8.63 -4.71
C TYR A 172 3.45 -10.15 -4.89
N PRO A 173 4.54 -10.73 -4.35
CA PRO A 173 4.73 -12.18 -4.36
C PRO A 173 3.54 -12.94 -3.77
N PRO A 174 3.11 -14.06 -4.36
CA PRO A 174 1.87 -14.76 -3.96
C PRO A 174 1.87 -15.26 -2.50
N GLU A 175 3.04 -15.40 -1.88
CA GLU A 175 3.22 -15.80 -0.49
C GLU A 175 2.95 -14.66 0.51
N TRP A 176 2.94 -13.41 0.04
CA TRP A 176 2.75 -12.25 0.90
C TRP A 176 1.28 -12.07 1.29
N ARG A 177 1.08 -11.54 2.49
CA ARG A 177 -0.19 -11.02 2.97
C ARG A 177 -0.15 -9.50 3.02
N VAL A 178 -1.31 -8.87 2.92
CA VAL A 178 -1.46 -7.42 2.97
C VAL A 178 -2.42 -7.03 4.09
N GLY A 179 -1.94 -6.26 5.07
CA GLY A 179 -2.70 -5.65 6.15
C GLY A 179 -2.91 -4.16 5.92
N THR A 180 -4.16 -3.71 5.99
CA THR A 180 -4.55 -2.29 5.99
C THR A 180 -5.95 -2.14 6.61
N ALA A 181 -6.29 -0.94 7.06
CA ALA A 181 -7.63 -0.60 7.53
C ALA A 181 -8.60 -0.26 6.38
N LEU A 182 -8.09 -0.08 5.16
CA LEU A 182 -8.91 0.17 3.97
C LEU A 182 -9.70 -1.08 3.56
N LEU A 183 -10.83 -0.85 2.91
CA LEU A 183 -11.66 -1.91 2.38
C LEU A 183 -11.05 -2.50 1.10
N ARG A 184 -11.51 -3.68 0.73
CA ARG A 184 -11.17 -4.32 -0.54
C ARG A 184 -12.39 -4.43 -1.44
N ASP A 185 -12.15 -4.47 -2.75
CA ASP A 185 -13.17 -4.90 -3.70
C ASP A 185 -13.12 -6.42 -3.95
N GLN A 186 -14.02 -6.91 -4.80
CA GLN A 186 -14.13 -8.34 -5.10
C GLN A 186 -12.92 -8.96 -5.80
N ASN A 187 -12.00 -8.13 -6.34
CA ASN A 187 -10.76 -8.58 -6.96
C ASN A 187 -9.59 -8.60 -5.96
N GLY A 188 -9.81 -8.13 -4.72
CA GLY A 188 -8.78 -7.99 -3.71
C GLY A 188 -8.07 -6.64 -3.72
N ASP A 189 -8.43 -5.74 -4.64
CA ASP A 189 -7.87 -4.40 -4.73
C ASP A 189 -8.30 -3.56 -3.54
N ILE A 190 -7.40 -2.71 -3.04
CA ILE A 190 -7.70 -1.78 -1.96
C ILE A 190 -8.55 -0.63 -2.53
N VAL A 191 -9.57 -0.21 -1.80
CA VAL A 191 -10.41 0.93 -2.20
C VAL A 191 -10.42 2.00 -1.11
N ALA A 192 -10.32 3.26 -1.53
CA ALA A 192 -10.37 4.43 -0.67
C ALA A 192 -11.43 5.42 -1.19
N GLN A 193 -12.12 6.08 -0.27
CA GLN A 193 -13.16 7.05 -0.62
C GLN A 193 -12.60 8.32 -1.28
N ASN A 194 -11.36 8.68 -0.91
CA ASN A 194 -10.63 9.85 -1.38
C ASN A 194 -9.15 9.71 -1.03
N PHE A 195 -8.33 10.67 -1.47
CA PHE A 195 -6.90 10.68 -1.18
C PHE A 195 -6.61 10.78 0.33
N GLY A 196 -7.41 11.52 1.10
CA GLY A 196 -7.24 11.62 2.55
C GLY A 196 -7.38 10.28 3.27
N ALA A 197 -8.36 9.46 2.86
CA ALA A 197 -8.53 8.10 3.38
C ALA A 197 -7.34 7.20 3.00
N LEU A 198 -6.84 7.29 1.76
CA LEU A 198 -5.64 6.55 1.35
C LEU A 198 -4.38 6.99 2.12
N ALA A 199 -4.19 8.30 2.27
CA ALA A 199 -3.04 8.89 2.93
C ALA A 199 -2.94 8.54 4.42
N SER A 200 -4.09 8.35 5.08
CA SER A 200 -4.18 8.08 6.52
C SER A 200 -4.22 6.60 6.90
N ALA A 201 -4.27 5.70 5.92
CA ALA A 201 -4.35 4.26 6.16
C ALA A 201 -3.08 3.57 5.62
N PRO A 202 -2.09 3.27 6.49
CA PRO A 202 -0.89 2.58 6.05
C PRO A 202 -1.21 1.17 5.54
N ILE A 203 -0.32 0.66 4.70
CA ILE A 203 -0.40 -0.68 4.12
C ILE A 203 0.89 -1.41 4.49
N LEU A 204 0.76 -2.58 5.12
CA LEU A 204 1.86 -3.50 5.37
C LEU A 204 1.69 -4.72 4.47
N ALA A 205 2.70 -5.05 3.67
CA ALA A 205 2.73 -6.24 2.82
C ALA A 205 3.97 -7.09 3.17
N GLY A 206 3.89 -8.41 3.11
CA GLY A 206 5.05 -9.26 3.42
C GLY A 206 4.70 -10.65 3.92
N PHE A 207 5.69 -11.33 4.50
CA PHE A 207 5.46 -12.52 5.31
C PHE A 207 4.84 -12.14 6.66
N LEU A 208 3.52 -11.95 6.67
CA LEU A 208 2.80 -11.49 7.86
C LEU A 208 2.14 -12.64 8.60
N THR A 209 2.26 -12.62 9.93
CA THR A 209 1.32 -13.32 10.79
C THR A 209 0.02 -12.53 10.89
N TYR A 210 -1.11 -13.23 11.09
CA TYR A 210 -2.45 -12.66 11.12
C TYR A 210 -3.24 -13.25 12.28
N SER A 211 -3.98 -12.42 13.01
CA SER A 211 -5.01 -12.86 13.94
C SER A 211 -6.21 -11.92 13.90
N GLN A 212 -7.34 -12.43 14.37
CA GLN A 212 -8.60 -11.70 14.43
C GLN A 212 -9.32 -12.03 15.73
N GLU A 213 -9.83 -11.01 16.39
CA GLU A 213 -10.62 -11.16 17.60
C GLU A 213 -11.75 -10.14 17.64
N ARG A 214 -12.82 -10.48 18.36
CA ARG A 214 -13.90 -9.55 18.64
C ARG A 214 -13.71 -8.89 20.00
N ILE A 215 -13.39 -7.59 20.00
CA ILE A 215 -13.20 -6.78 21.21
C ILE A 215 -14.35 -5.79 21.35
N VAL A 216 -15.12 -5.88 22.44
CA VAL A 216 -16.26 -4.99 22.76
C VAL A 216 -17.22 -4.82 21.56
N GLY A 217 -17.55 -5.94 20.90
CA GLY A 217 -18.49 -5.95 19.77
C GLY A 217 -17.89 -5.60 18.41
N SER A 218 -16.69 -5.03 18.36
CA SER A 218 -15.94 -4.70 17.14
C SER A 218 -15.00 -5.84 16.73
N GLU A 219 -14.88 -6.08 15.44
CA GLU A 219 -13.89 -7.00 14.90
C GLU A 219 -12.54 -6.26 14.77
N VAL A 220 -11.50 -6.82 15.38
CA VAL A 220 -10.15 -6.28 15.37
C VAL A 220 -9.24 -7.30 14.69
N SER A 221 -8.56 -6.86 13.64
CA SER A 221 -7.58 -7.66 12.90
C SER A 221 -6.18 -7.13 13.18
N VAL A 222 -5.24 -8.02 13.46
CA VAL A 222 -3.82 -7.67 13.64
C VAL A 222 -3.01 -8.39 12.57
N TYR A 223 -2.15 -7.63 11.92
CA TYR A 223 -1.13 -8.13 11.00
C TYR A 223 0.23 -7.78 11.61
N CYS A 224 1.14 -8.75 11.66
CA CYS A 224 2.47 -8.54 12.26
C CYS A 224 3.55 -9.11 11.36
N TYR A 225 4.52 -8.25 11.06
CA TYR A 225 5.81 -8.64 10.51
C TYR A 225 6.85 -8.71 11.65
N SER A 226 7.73 -9.71 11.60
CA SER A 226 8.87 -9.83 12.51
C SER A 226 10.05 -10.45 11.78
N LYS A 227 11.18 -9.74 11.69
CA LYS A 227 12.40 -10.23 11.01
C LYS A 227 12.90 -11.59 11.53
N THR A 228 12.60 -11.90 12.79
CA THR A 228 13.08 -13.12 13.48
C THR A 228 11.97 -14.12 13.77
N ASP A 229 10.73 -13.84 13.35
CA ASP A 229 9.52 -14.62 13.66
C ASP A 229 9.28 -14.87 15.16
N ARG A 230 9.96 -14.12 16.05
CA ARG A 230 9.81 -14.24 17.50
C ARG A 230 8.55 -13.57 18.02
N VAL A 231 8.07 -12.55 17.31
CA VAL A 231 6.80 -11.88 17.60
C VAL A 231 5.80 -12.33 16.56
N VAL A 232 4.73 -12.94 17.03
CA VAL A 232 3.62 -13.40 16.19
C VAL A 232 2.33 -12.78 16.69
N THR A 233 1.33 -12.67 15.83
CA THR A 233 0.03 -12.09 16.20
C THR A 233 -0.62 -12.75 17.42
N ALA A 234 -0.42 -14.06 17.63
CA ALA A 234 -0.91 -14.78 18.81
C ALA A 234 -0.32 -14.29 20.14
N SER A 235 0.84 -13.61 20.13
CA SER A 235 1.43 -12.98 21.32
C SER A 235 0.99 -11.53 21.54
N LEU A 236 0.27 -10.93 20.58
CA LEU A 236 -0.13 -9.53 20.59
C LEU A 236 -1.62 -9.34 20.96
N MET A 237 -2.41 -10.40 20.85
CA MET A 237 -3.81 -10.42 21.27
C MET A 237 -3.93 -11.09 22.65
N PRO A 238 -4.89 -10.64 23.49
CA PRO A 238 -5.13 -11.18 24.82
C PRO A 238 -5.63 -12.63 24.86
#